data_AF-A0A7Z0TMD7-F1
#
_entry.id   AF-A0A7Z0TMD7-F1
#
_cell.length_a   1.000
_cell.length_b   1.000
_cell.length_c   1.000
_cell.angle_alpha   90.00
_cell.angle_beta   90.00
_cell.angle_gamma   90.00
#
_symmetry.space_group_name_H-M   'P 1'
#
loop_
_entity.id
_entity.type
_entity.pdbx_description
1 polymer ?
#
loop_
_entity_poly.entity_id
_entity_poly.type
_entity_poly.pdbx_seq_one_letter_code
_entity_poly.pdbx_strand_id
1 'polypeptide(L)' 'MPTDSANGRLTLWRRVRAYAVPPSMIATATTRRRAGDWAGACAAARVDVDLDPRTVSR' A
#
# COMPACT_ATOMS: atom_id res chain seq x y z
N MET A 1 -25.04 -11.94 17.14
CA MET A 1 -25.12 -10.46 17.13
C MET A 1 -23.71 -9.93 17.24
N PRO A 2 -23.18 -9.17 16.25
CA PRO A 2 -21.88 -8.54 16.39
C PRO A 2 -21.90 -7.61 17.60
N THR A 3 -20.89 -7.68 18.46
CA THR A 3 -20.77 -6.78 19.60
C THR A 3 -20.44 -5.36 19.12
N ASP A 4 -20.81 -4.35 19.91
CA ASP A 4 -20.57 -2.93 19.59
C ASP A 4 -19.08 -2.65 19.24
N SER A 5 -18.16 -3.35 19.91
CA SER A 5 -16.73 -3.31 19.62
C SER A 5 -16.35 -3.85 18.23
N ALA A 6 -17.03 -4.90 17.76
CA ALA A 6 -16.80 -5.44 16.41
C ALA A 6 -17.29 -4.47 15.32
N ASN A 7 -18.42 -3.81 15.55
CA ASN A 7 -18.97 -2.77 14.66
C ASN A 7 -18.10 -1.51 14.64
N GLY A 8 -17.57 -1.10 15.82
CA GLY A 8 -16.61 0.00 15.93
C GLY A 8 -15.33 -0.27 15.14
N ARG A 9 -14.76 -1.49 15.27
CA ARG A 9 -13.56 -1.90 14.51
C ARG A 9 -13.80 -1.93 13.01
N LEU A 10 -14.97 -2.40 12.55
CA LEU A 10 -15.31 -2.41 11.12
C LEU A 10 -15.43 -0.98 10.56
N THR A 11 -16.07 -0.09 11.30
CA THR A 11 -16.23 1.33 10.92
C THR A 11 -14.88 2.02 10.83
N LEU A 12 -13.99 1.79 11.80
CA LEU A 12 -12.62 2.28 11.79
C LEU A 12 -11.87 1.81 10.53
N TRP A 13 -11.88 0.52 10.23
CA TRP A 13 -11.19 -0.04 9.07
C TRP A 13 -11.69 0.52 7.73
N ARG A 14 -13.00 0.75 7.60
CA ARG A 14 -13.57 1.39 6.40
C ARG A 14 -13.02 2.80 6.22
N ARG A 15 -12.94 3.60 7.29
CA ARG A 15 -12.40 4.96 7.24
C ARG A 15 -10.91 4.98 6.93
N VAL A 16 -10.14 4.09 7.54
CA VAL A 16 -8.70 3.91 7.25
C VAL A 16 -8.50 3.58 5.78
N ARG A 17 -9.25 2.61 5.22
CA ARG A 17 -9.14 2.27 3.79
C ARG A 17 -9.51 3.43 2.86
N ALA A 18 -10.45 4.29 3.27
CA ALA A 18 -10.87 5.43 2.46
C ALA A 18 -9.88 6.59 2.47
N TYR A 19 -9.18 6.84 3.59
CA TYR A 19 -8.46 8.11 3.79
C TYR A 19 -7.01 7.99 4.26
N ALA A 20 -6.55 6.81 4.70
CA ALA A 20 -5.19 6.68 5.25
C ALA A 20 -4.10 6.75 4.18
N VAL A 21 -4.45 6.59 2.90
CA VAL A 21 -3.53 6.69 1.77
C VAL A 21 -3.60 8.11 1.20
N PRO A 22 -2.54 8.94 1.33
CA PRO A 22 -2.54 10.28 0.77
C PRO A 22 -2.60 10.25 -0.76
N PRO A 23 -3.34 11.17 -1.42
CA PRO A 23 -3.37 11.26 -2.89
C PRO A 23 -1.98 11.40 -3.53
N SER A 24 -1.06 12.11 -2.85
CA SER A 24 0.33 12.25 -3.30
C SER A 24 1.06 10.90 -3.35
N MET A 25 0.86 10.02 -2.37
CA MET A 25 1.42 8.67 -2.35
C MET A 25 0.94 7.85 -3.56
N ILE A 26 -0.36 7.93 -3.87
CA ILE A 26 -0.97 7.25 -5.03
C ILE A 26 -0.34 7.78 -6.33
N ALA A 27 -0.22 9.10 -6.46
CA ALA A 27 0.34 9.74 -7.64
C ALA A 27 1.81 9.32 -7.84
N THR A 28 2.65 9.44 -6.83
CA THR A 28 4.07 9.08 -6.92
C THR A 28 4.26 7.60 -7.23
N ALA A 29 3.55 6.71 -6.53
CA ALA A 29 3.63 5.27 -6.79
C ALA A 29 3.13 4.92 -8.20
N THR A 30 2.08 5.60 -8.70
CA THR A 30 1.56 5.38 -10.06
C THR A 30 2.55 5.82 -11.12
N THR A 31 3.18 6.97 -10.96
CA THR A 31 4.22 7.46 -11.89
C THR A 31 5.37 6.47 -11.99
N ARG A 32 5.87 5.95 -10.86
CA ARG A 32 6.98 4.97 -10.85
C ARG A 32 6.58 3.63 -11.49
N ARG A 33 5.38 3.11 -11.20
CA ARG A 33 4.84 1.92 -11.88
C ARG A 33 4.79 2.10 -13.39
N ARG A 34 4.30 3.24 -13.88
CA ARG A 34 4.24 3.54 -15.33
C ARG A 34 5.61 3.63 -15.98
N ALA A 35 6.63 4.03 -15.22
CA ALA A 35 8.02 4.07 -15.66
C ALA A 35 8.74 2.70 -15.57
N GLY A 36 8.08 1.65 -15.08
CA GLY A 36 8.70 0.33 -14.86
C GLY A 36 9.56 0.22 -13.60
N ASP A 37 9.62 1.27 -12.78
CA ASP A 37 10.35 1.30 -11.52
C ASP A 37 9.53 0.65 -10.39
N TRP A 38 9.58 -0.68 -10.33
CA TRP A 38 8.83 -1.46 -9.35
C TRP A 38 9.30 -1.17 -7.91
N ALA A 39 10.63 -1.11 -7.69
CA ALA A 39 11.22 -0.92 -6.38
C ALA A 39 10.88 0.47 -5.83
N GLY A 40 11.02 1.50 -6.67
CA GLY A 40 10.65 2.86 -6.28
C GLY A 40 9.16 3.02 -6.04
N ALA A 41 8.28 2.30 -6.76
CA ALA A 41 6.84 2.33 -6.46
C ALA A 41 6.53 1.77 -5.07
N CYS A 42 7.18 0.69 -4.65
CA CYS A 42 7.06 0.12 -3.31
C CYS A 42 7.57 1.08 -2.24
N ALA A 43 8.75 1.68 -2.44
CA ALA A 43 9.29 2.68 -1.53
C ALA A 43 8.36 3.89 -1.36
N ALA A 44 7.74 4.38 -2.45
CA ALA A 44 6.77 5.47 -2.39
C ALA A 44 5.53 5.11 -1.53
N ALA A 45 5.13 3.83 -1.53
CA ALA A 45 4.08 3.30 -0.69
C ALA A 45 4.53 2.97 0.75
N ARG A 46 5.77 3.31 1.13
CA ARG A 46 6.41 2.96 2.41
C ARG A 46 6.46 1.44 2.65
N VAL A 47 6.58 0.68 1.57
CA VAL A 47 6.82 -0.76 1.62
C VAL A 47 8.31 -0.96 1.40
N ASP A 48 8.97 -1.52 2.41
CA ASP A 48 10.34 -1.98 2.29
C ASP A 48 10.34 -3.35 1.61
N VAL A 49 11.13 -3.48 0.53
CA VAL A 49 11.17 -4.71 -0.26
C VAL A 49 12.58 -5.26 -0.26
N ASP A 50 12.76 -6.34 0.49
CA ASP A 50 13.98 -7.15 0.49
C ASP A 50 13.86 -8.25 -0.57
N LEU A 51 13.86 -7.84 -1.85
CA LEU A 51 13.88 -8.74 -3.00
C LEU A 51 15.08 -8.39 -3.87
N ASP A 52 16.00 -9.34 -4.06
CA ASP A 52 17.02 -9.26 -5.10
C ASP A 52 16.57 -10.00 -6.36
N PRO A 53 16.20 -9.31 -7.45
CA PRO A 53 15.79 -9.96 -8.69
C PRO A 53 16.83 -10.91 -9.28
N ARG A 54 18.13 -10.72 -8.95
CA ARG A 54 19.21 -11.59 -9.43
C ARG A 54 19.20 -12.97 -8.80
N THR A 55 18.56 -13.15 -7.64
CA THR A 55 18.45 -14.46 -7.00
C THR A 55 17.31 -15.30 -7.57
N VAL A 56 16.44 -14.70 -8.39
CA VAL A 56 15.23 -15.34 -8.94
C VAL A 56 15.36 -15.65 -10.44
N SER A 57 16.43 -15.19 -11.11
CA SER A 57 16.69 -15.53 -12.51
C SER A 57 17.06 -17.02 -12.65
N ARG A 58 16.36 -17.72 -13.56
CA ARG A 58 16.65 -19.10 -13.98
C ARG A 58 17.80 -19.18 -14.97
#